data_AF-A0A378U0I2-F1
#
_entry.id   AF-A0A378U0I2-F1
#
_cell.length_a   1.000
_cell.length_b   1.000
_cell.length_c   1.000
_cell.angle_alpha   90.00
_cell.angle_beta   90.00
_cell.angle_gamma   90.00
#
_symmetry.space_group_name_H-M   'P 1'
#
loop_
_entity.id
_entity.type
_entity.pdbx_description
1 polymer ?
#
loop_
_entity_poly.entity_id
_entity_poly.type
_entity_poly.pdbx_seq_one_letter_code
_entity_poly.pdbx_strand_id
1 'polypeptide(L)'
;MGKGGTQQNISQTVLKGVPFFYPTSKETQQAIVNKIESLFDEIDEGIGRLKTAAQQIQQYRQSLLKNAFNGELTKKWRSKHADTLPSENELLAQIQTTREQHHAQQLADWQTAVSQWEQNGKEGKKPSKPKAPTQAVKFEENFADLPNGWGGSEIRKYCRYWFGNVCKC
;
A
#
# COMPACT_ATOMS: atom_id res chain seq x y z
N MET A 1 39.93 -28.35 -2.19
CA MET A 1 41.38 -28.07 -2.23
C MET A 1 41.59 -26.64 -2.73
N GLY A 2 41.68 -25.69 -1.79
CA GLY A 2 42.21 -24.35 -2.00
C GLY A 2 42.93 -24.01 -0.70
N LYS A 3 44.25 -24.18 -0.65
CA LYS A 3 45.03 -23.93 0.57
C LYS A 3 45.59 -22.51 0.49
N GLY A 4 44.82 -21.56 1.02
CA GLY A 4 45.24 -20.19 1.31
C GLY A 4 44.32 -19.60 2.37
N GLY A 5 44.80 -19.46 3.61
CA GLY A 5 43.97 -19.15 4.79
C GLY A 5 43.37 -17.73 4.84
N THR A 6 43.68 -16.85 3.88
CA THR A 6 43.25 -15.43 3.90
C THR A 6 42.57 -14.97 2.61
N GLN A 7 42.83 -15.60 1.46
CA GLN A 7 42.17 -15.30 0.18
C GLN A 7 41.72 -16.61 -0.48
N GLN A 8 40.42 -16.73 -0.78
CA GLN A 8 39.89 -17.87 -1.52
C GLN A 8 40.42 -17.84 -2.96
N ASN A 9 41.38 -18.71 -3.24
CA ASN A 9 41.99 -18.84 -4.55
C ASN A 9 42.34 -20.31 -4.81
N ILE A 10 42.27 -20.72 -6.08
CA ILE A 10 42.68 -22.03 -6.55
C ILE A 10 43.91 -21.89 -7.43
N SER A 11 45.04 -22.44 -6.98
CA SER A 11 46.30 -22.37 -7.73
C SER A 11 46.22 -23.15 -9.04
N GLN A 12 46.93 -22.70 -10.08
CA GLN A 12 46.97 -23.38 -11.38
C GLN A 12 47.47 -24.82 -11.28
N THR A 13 48.39 -25.12 -10.35
CA THR A 13 48.90 -26.47 -10.10
C THR A 13 47.79 -27.43 -9.68
N VAL A 14 46.84 -26.94 -8.88
CA VAL A 14 45.66 -27.73 -8.46
C VAL A 14 44.70 -27.94 -9.63
N LEU A 15 44.43 -26.91 -10.44
CA LEU A 15 43.55 -27.03 -11.61
C LEU A 15 44.09 -28.03 -12.65
N LYS A 16 45.40 -28.00 -12.92
CA LYS A 16 46.05 -28.92 -13.89
C LYS A 16 46.04 -30.38 -13.44
N GLY A 17 45.91 -30.63 -12.13
CA GLY A 17 45.86 -31.98 -11.57
C GLY A 17 44.47 -32.61 -11.57
N VAL A 18 43.41 -31.89 -11.99
CA VAL A 18 42.05 -32.43 -12.02
C VAL A 18 41.85 -33.25 -13.31
N PRO A 19 41.58 -34.56 -13.22
CA PRO A 19 41.24 -35.36 -14.39
C PRO A 19 39.86 -34.93 -14.91
N PHE A 20 39.77 -34.63 -16.20
CA PHE A 20 38.52 -34.24 -16.86
C PHE A 20 38.11 -35.30 -17.88
N PHE A 21 36.91 -35.86 -17.71
CA PHE A 21 36.31 -36.78 -18.66
C PHE A 21 35.43 -35.99 -19.62
N TYR A 22 35.72 -36.09 -20.91
CA TYR A 22 34.95 -35.41 -21.94
C TYR A 22 34.73 -36.34 -23.14
N PRO A 23 33.62 -36.17 -23.88
CA PRO A 23 33.38 -36.95 -25.07
C PRO A 23 34.38 -36.59 -26.16
N THR A 24 35.02 -37.58 -26.79
CA THR A 24 36.06 -37.34 -27.80
C THR A 24 35.53 -36.69 -29.09
N SER A 25 34.27 -36.94 -29.44
CA SER A 25 33.63 -36.33 -30.62
C SER A 25 33.20 -34.88 -30.35
N LYS A 26 33.63 -33.97 -31.23
CA LYS A 26 33.22 -32.57 -31.22
C LYS A 26 31.71 -32.39 -31.37
N GLU A 27 31.06 -33.24 -32.17
CA GLU A 27 29.62 -33.19 -32.41
C GLU A 27 28.84 -33.47 -31.11
N THR A 28 29.26 -34.49 -30.35
CA THR A 28 28.65 -34.83 -29.07
C THR A 28 28.86 -33.73 -28.04
N GLN A 29 30.06 -33.12 -27.98
CA GLN A 29 30.30 -31.96 -27.11
C GLN A 29 29.35 -30.81 -27.44
N GLN A 30 29.20 -30.47 -28.72
CA GLN A 30 28.30 -29.40 -29.16
C GLN A 30 26.84 -29.71 -28.83
N ALA A 31 26.40 -30.96 -29.05
CA ALA A 31 25.04 -31.38 -28.70
C ALA A 31 24.76 -31.25 -27.20
N ILE A 32 25.72 -31.57 -26.34
CA ILE A 32 25.62 -31.39 -24.89
C ILE A 32 25.52 -29.92 -24.53
N VAL A 33 26.40 -29.07 -25.09
CA VAL A 33 26.38 -27.62 -24.86
C VAL A 33 25.03 -27.03 -25.26
N ASN A 34 24.57 -27.33 -26.47
CA ASN A 34 23.28 -26.85 -26.97
C ASN A 34 22.12 -27.28 -26.06
N LYS A 35 22.17 -28.50 -25.51
CA LYS A 35 21.11 -28.97 -24.60
C LYS A 35 21.16 -28.23 -23.27
N ILE A 36 22.35 -27.96 -22.73
CA ILE A 36 22.52 -27.18 -21.50
C ILE A 36 22.05 -25.74 -21.71
N GLU A 37 22.43 -25.09 -22.81
CA GLU A 37 21.99 -23.74 -23.17
C GLU A 37 20.47 -23.67 -23.28
N SER A 38 19.86 -24.62 -24.01
CA SER A 38 18.40 -24.74 -24.10
C SER A 38 17.71 -24.88 -22.73
N LEU A 39 18.30 -25.63 -21.78
CA LEU A 39 17.74 -25.76 -20.44
C LEU A 39 17.85 -24.46 -19.63
N PHE A 40 18.94 -23.70 -19.81
CA PHE A 40 19.07 -22.38 -19.18
C PHE A 40 18.08 -21.38 -19.75
N ASP A 41 17.87 -21.38 -21.07
CA ASP A 41 16.87 -20.52 -21.73
C ASP A 41 15.45 -20.81 -21.19
N GLU A 42 15.09 -22.09 -21.02
CA GLU A 42 13.81 -22.49 -20.42
C GLU A 42 13.66 -21.98 -18.98
N ILE A 43 14.73 -22.03 -18.18
CA ILE A 43 14.73 -21.51 -16.80
C ILE A 43 14.55 -19.99 -16.80
N ASP A 44 15.28 -19.28 -17.65
CA ASP A 44 15.20 -17.81 -17.73
C ASP A 44 13.82 -17.34 -18.19
N GLU A 45 13.21 -18.06 -19.15
CA GLU A 45 11.82 -17.82 -19.54
C GLU A 45 10.86 -18.04 -18.36
N GLY A 46 11.04 -19.14 -17.62
CA GLY A 46 10.26 -19.45 -16.41
C GLY A 46 10.35 -18.34 -15.36
N ILE A 47 11.55 -17.81 -15.11
CA ILE A 47 11.78 -16.69 -14.20
C ILE A 47 11.07 -15.43 -14.73
N GLY A 48 11.15 -15.15 -16.03
CA GLY A 48 10.48 -14.02 -16.67
C GLY A 48 8.95 -14.07 -16.49
N ARG A 49 8.36 -15.24 -16.72
CA ARG A 49 6.92 -15.48 -16.51
C ARG A 49 6.50 -15.26 -15.05
N LEU A 50 7.28 -15.77 -14.09
CA LEU A 50 7.01 -15.57 -12.66
C LEU A 50 7.10 -14.10 -12.25
N LYS A 51 8.12 -13.37 -12.70
CA LYS A 51 8.24 -11.93 -12.44
C LYS A 51 7.05 -11.15 -12.99
N THR A 52 6.61 -11.48 -14.20
CA THR A 52 5.46 -10.84 -14.85
C THR A 52 4.17 -11.12 -14.07
N ALA A 53 3.94 -12.36 -13.67
CA ALA A 53 2.78 -12.73 -12.86
C ALA A 53 2.77 -11.99 -11.51
N ALA A 54 3.92 -11.84 -10.85
CA ALA A 54 4.03 -11.08 -9.61
C ALA A 54 3.64 -9.59 -9.81
N GLN A 55 4.08 -8.97 -10.90
CA GLN A 55 3.70 -7.59 -11.24
C GLN A 55 2.20 -7.46 -11.53
N GLN A 56 1.61 -8.42 -12.25
CA GLN A 56 0.18 -8.44 -12.53
C GLN A 56 -0.65 -8.56 -11.24
N ILE A 57 -0.21 -9.37 -10.27
CA ILE A 57 -0.88 -9.47 -8.95
C ILE A 57 -0.85 -8.12 -8.23
N GLN A 58 0.27 -7.39 -8.28
CA GLN A 58 0.37 -6.08 -7.67
C GLN A 58 -0.60 -5.07 -8.29
N GLN A 59 -0.68 -5.03 -9.62
CA GLN A 59 -1.63 -4.18 -10.35
C GLN A 59 -3.08 -4.58 -10.05
N TYR A 60 -3.37 -5.88 -10.00
CA TYR A 60 -4.69 -6.39 -9.66
C TYR A 60 -5.11 -5.96 -8.25
N ARG A 61 -4.21 -6.04 -7.25
CA ARG A 61 -4.48 -5.55 -5.89
C ARG A 61 -4.85 -4.07 -5.88
N GLN A 62 -4.12 -3.23 -6.62
CA GLN A 62 -4.42 -1.80 -6.70
C GLN A 62 -5.80 -1.55 -7.34
N SER A 63 -6.12 -2.24 -8.44
CA SER A 63 -7.42 -2.14 -9.11
C SER A 63 -8.56 -2.62 -8.21
N LEU A 64 -8.37 -3.74 -7.51
CA LEU A 64 -9.34 -4.29 -6.58
C LEU A 64 -9.63 -3.34 -5.42
N LEU A 65 -8.59 -2.75 -4.81
CA LEU A 65 -8.76 -1.76 -3.74
C LEU A 65 -9.47 -0.51 -4.24
N LYS A 66 -9.11 -0.01 -5.43
CA LYS A 66 -9.83 1.11 -6.07
C LYS A 66 -11.32 0.80 -6.23
N ASN A 67 -11.66 -0.39 -6.70
CA ASN A 67 -13.04 -0.83 -6.88
C ASN A 67 -13.77 -1.03 -5.54
N ALA A 68 -13.06 -1.47 -4.49
CA ALA A 68 -13.62 -1.61 -3.15
C ALA A 68 -13.98 -0.24 -2.55
N PHE A 69 -13.06 0.74 -2.62
CA PHE A 69 -13.30 2.10 -2.10
C PHE A 69 -14.34 2.88 -2.89
N ASN A 70 -14.41 2.70 -4.22
CA ASN A 70 -15.48 3.27 -5.04
C ASN A 70 -16.83 2.56 -4.83
N GLY A 71 -16.85 1.46 -4.09
CA GLY A 71 -18.06 0.71 -3.79
C GLY A 71 -18.59 -0.13 -4.95
N GLU A 72 -17.82 -0.31 -6.03
CA GLU A 72 -18.18 -1.13 -7.19
C GLU A 72 -18.43 -2.59 -6.80
N LEU A 73 -17.62 -3.14 -5.88
CA LEU A 73 -17.79 -4.52 -5.39
C LEU A 73 -19.14 -4.73 -4.66
N THR A 74 -19.67 -3.67 -4.05
CA THR A 74 -20.92 -3.68 -3.27
C THR A 74 -22.12 -3.12 -4.04
N LYS A 75 -21.93 -2.69 -5.30
CA LYS A 75 -22.95 -2.01 -6.10
C LYS A 75 -24.24 -2.83 -6.24
N LYS A 76 -24.11 -4.10 -6.61
CA LYS A 76 -25.26 -5.03 -6.73
C LYS A 76 -26.01 -5.19 -5.42
N TRP A 77 -25.31 -5.25 -4.30
CA TRP A 77 -25.93 -5.35 -2.98
C TRP A 77 -26.70 -4.07 -2.65
N ARG A 78 -26.10 -2.89 -2.86
CA ARG A 78 -26.77 -1.60 -2.65
C ARG A 78 -28.00 -1.42 -3.53
N SER A 79 -27.94 -1.81 -4.80
CA SER A 79 -29.11 -1.74 -5.70
C SER A 79 -30.27 -2.60 -5.21
N LYS A 80 -30.01 -3.74 -4.55
CA LYS A 80 -31.05 -4.60 -3.98
C LYS A 80 -31.60 -4.10 -2.64
N HIS A 81 -30.83 -3.30 -1.90
CA HIS A 81 -31.19 -2.80 -0.58
C HIS A 81 -31.42 -1.28 -0.58
N ALA A 82 -31.70 -0.70 -1.75
CA ALA A 82 -31.83 0.75 -1.91
C ALA A 82 -32.91 1.33 -0.99
N ASP A 83 -34.01 0.61 -0.82
CA ASP A 83 -35.16 1.06 -0.01
C ASP A 83 -34.93 0.95 1.51
N THR A 84 -33.90 0.20 1.94
CA THR A 84 -33.61 -0.04 3.37
C THR A 84 -32.43 0.80 3.87
N LEU A 85 -31.66 1.42 2.98
CA LEU A 85 -30.51 2.22 3.35
C LEU A 85 -30.97 3.61 3.81
N PRO A 86 -30.44 4.11 4.95
CA PRO A 86 -30.71 5.48 5.37
C PRO A 86 -30.21 6.46 4.31
N SER A 87 -30.90 7.58 4.18
CA SER A 87 -30.45 8.66 3.29
C SER A 87 -29.10 9.22 3.76
N GLU A 88 -28.38 9.88 2.85
CA GLU A 88 -27.07 10.48 3.15
C GLU A 88 -27.12 11.42 4.37
N ASN A 89 -28.16 12.26 4.44
CA ASN A 89 -28.34 13.22 5.53
C ASN A 89 -28.66 12.53 6.86
N GLU A 90 -29.49 11.49 6.84
CA GLU A 90 -29.80 10.70 8.04
C GLU A 90 -28.57 9.98 8.57
N LEU A 91 -27.79 9.37 7.68
CA LEU A 91 -26.55 8.69 8.05
C LEU A 91 -25.52 9.68 8.62
N LEU A 92 -25.38 10.86 8.00
CA LEU A 92 -24.49 11.90 8.51
C LEU A 92 -24.90 12.37 9.91
N ALA A 93 -26.20 12.59 10.14
CA ALA A 93 -26.73 12.97 11.44
C ALA A 93 -26.50 11.88 12.49
N GLN A 94 -26.69 10.61 12.13
CA GLN A 94 -26.39 9.47 13.01
C GLN A 94 -24.91 9.41 13.39
N ILE A 95 -24.00 9.59 12.43
CA ILE A 95 -22.55 9.61 12.68
C ILE A 95 -22.17 10.77 13.60
N GLN A 96 -22.73 11.97 13.38
CA GLN A 96 -22.49 13.14 14.23
C GLN A 96 -22.95 12.88 15.66
N THR A 97 -24.19 12.42 15.83
CA THR A 97 -24.77 12.10 17.13
C THR A 97 -23.94 11.04 17.86
N THR A 98 -23.55 9.98 17.16
CA THR A 98 -22.73 8.90 17.74
C THR A 98 -21.36 9.40 18.20
N ARG A 99 -20.72 10.29 17.41
CA ARG A 99 -19.42 10.88 17.77
C ARG A 99 -19.53 11.79 18.99
N GLU A 100 -20.60 12.59 19.07
CA GLU A 100 -20.85 13.49 20.20
C GLU A 100 -21.11 12.72 21.49
N GLN A 101 -21.94 11.67 21.42
CA GLN A 101 -22.20 10.79 22.56
C GLN A 101 -20.92 10.13 23.08
N HIS A 102 -20.12 9.56 22.18
CA HIS A 102 -18.84 8.95 22.53
C HIS A 102 -17.89 9.97 23.18
N HIS A 103 -17.83 11.20 22.66
CA HIS A 103 -17.00 12.25 23.27
C HIS A 103 -17.53 12.72 24.62
N ALA A 104 -18.85 12.85 24.80
CA ALA A 104 -19.46 13.17 26.08
C ALA A 104 -19.15 12.10 27.14
N GLN A 105 -19.18 10.82 26.75
CA GLN A 105 -18.79 9.72 27.62
C GLN A 105 -17.31 9.80 28.02
N GLN A 106 -16.41 10.06 27.06
CA GLN A 106 -14.99 10.29 27.37
C GLN A 106 -14.76 11.46 28.34
N LEU A 107 -15.55 12.53 28.24
CA LEU A 107 -15.47 13.65 29.18
C LEU A 107 -15.93 13.27 30.59
N ALA A 108 -17.01 12.50 30.71
CA ALA A 108 -17.51 12.02 31.99
C ALA A 108 -16.52 11.05 32.66
N ASP A 109 -15.95 10.12 31.88
CA ASP A 109 -14.91 9.19 32.33
C ASP A 109 -13.66 9.96 32.77
N TRP A 110 -13.27 10.98 32.00
CA TRP A 110 -12.15 11.86 32.35
C TRP A 110 -12.42 12.65 33.63
N GLN A 111 -13.61 13.23 33.81
CA GLN A 111 -13.99 13.94 35.04
C GLN A 111 -13.93 13.02 36.26
N THR A 112 -14.42 11.79 36.12
CA THR A 112 -14.37 10.76 37.16
C THR A 112 -12.93 10.42 37.52
N ALA A 113 -12.07 10.20 36.51
CA ALA A 113 -10.65 9.92 36.71
C ALA A 113 -9.91 11.08 37.39
N VAL A 114 -10.24 12.33 37.04
CA VAL A 114 -9.66 13.52 37.71
C VAL A 114 -10.09 13.59 39.17
N SER A 115 -11.37 13.35 39.47
CA SER A 115 -11.89 13.33 40.85
C SER A 115 -11.20 12.25 41.70
N GLN A 116 -11.06 11.03 41.16
CA GLN A 116 -10.33 9.95 41.83
C GLN A 116 -8.85 10.29 42.06
N TRP A 117 -8.20 10.92 41.08
CA TRP A 117 -6.81 11.38 41.21
C TRP A 117 -6.66 12.45 42.30
N GLU A 118 -7.62 13.36 42.44
CA GLU A 118 -7.63 14.35 43.53
C GLU A 118 -7.83 13.71 44.91
N GLN A 119 -8.72 12.71 45.02
CA GLN A 119 -8.94 11.95 46.26
C GLN A 119 -7.72 11.13 46.69
N ASN A 120 -6.99 10.55 45.73
CA ASN A 120 -5.77 9.77 45.98
C ASN A 120 -4.53 10.65 46.24
N GLY A 121 -4.69 11.93 46.59
CA GLY A 121 -3.58 12.79 46.96
C GLY A 121 -2.70 13.24 45.80
N LYS A 122 -3.22 13.24 44.55
CA LYS A 122 -2.50 13.67 43.34
C LYS A 122 -1.29 12.81 42.99
N GLU A 123 -1.32 11.54 43.35
CA GLU A 123 -0.25 10.60 43.04
C GLU A 123 -0.19 10.32 41.52
N GLY A 124 1.00 10.43 40.92
CA GLY A 124 1.22 10.17 39.49
C GLY A 124 0.77 11.29 38.53
N LYS A 125 0.68 10.95 37.22
CA LYS A 125 0.34 11.92 36.16
C LYS A 125 -1.16 12.22 36.14
N LYS A 126 -1.51 13.51 36.07
CA LYS A 126 -2.90 13.97 35.93
C LYS A 126 -3.54 13.41 34.65
N PRO A 127 -4.78 12.91 34.70
CA PRO A 127 -5.52 12.47 33.51
C PRO A 127 -5.64 13.58 32.45
N SER A 128 -5.26 13.27 31.21
CA SER A 128 -5.32 14.22 30.09
C SER A 128 -6.75 14.39 29.58
N LYS A 129 -7.12 15.63 29.29
CA LYS A 129 -8.44 15.95 28.73
C LYS A 129 -8.61 15.31 27.34
N PRO A 130 -9.78 14.70 27.04
CA PRO A 130 -10.10 14.23 25.70
C PRO A 130 -10.03 15.36 24.66
N LYS A 131 -9.56 15.03 23.45
CA LYS A 131 -9.55 15.97 22.33
C LYS A 131 -10.95 16.10 21.74
N ALA A 132 -11.34 17.32 21.41
CA ALA A 132 -12.61 17.58 20.76
C ALA A 132 -12.73 16.79 19.44
N PRO A 133 -13.94 16.32 19.07
CA PRO A 133 -14.15 15.66 17.79
C PRO A 133 -13.76 16.61 16.66
N THR A 134 -13.03 16.12 15.68
CA THR A 134 -12.74 16.91 14.48
C THR A 134 -14.04 17.05 13.69
N GLN A 135 -14.61 18.25 13.67
CA GLN A 135 -15.72 18.56 12.78
C GLN A 135 -15.22 18.54 11.34
N ALA A 136 -16.05 17.98 10.44
CA ALA A 136 -15.80 18.11 9.02
C ALA A 136 -15.87 19.60 8.67
N VAL A 137 -14.74 20.17 8.26
CA VAL A 137 -14.69 21.54 7.78
C VAL A 137 -15.60 21.59 6.55
N LYS A 138 -16.65 22.42 6.60
CA LYS A 138 -17.39 22.75 5.38
C LYS A 138 -16.41 23.48 4.48
N PHE A 139 -16.14 22.89 3.32
CA PHE A 139 -15.31 23.55 2.32
C PHE A 139 -16.13 24.72 1.75
N GLU A 140 -15.92 25.91 2.30
CA GLU A 140 -16.44 27.14 1.71
C GLU A 140 -15.54 27.52 0.54
N GLU A 141 -16.11 27.76 -0.63
CA GLU A 141 -15.37 28.21 -1.83
C GLU A 141 -14.83 29.66 -1.69
N ASN A 142 -14.61 30.11 -0.46
CA ASN A 142 -14.06 31.41 -0.17
C ASN A 142 -12.54 31.28 0.05
N PHE A 143 -11.79 31.59 -0.99
CA PHE A 143 -10.33 31.60 -0.99
C PHE A 143 -9.72 32.96 -0.59
N ALA A 144 -10.53 33.90 -0.09
CA ALA A 144 -10.09 35.26 0.20
C ALA A 144 -9.01 35.34 1.30
N ASP A 145 -8.97 34.34 2.20
CA ASP A 145 -8.04 34.30 3.34
C ASP A 145 -6.81 33.41 3.10
N LEU A 146 -6.50 33.07 1.84
CA LEU A 146 -5.32 32.28 1.53
C LEU A 146 -4.02 33.11 1.69
N PRO A 147 -2.95 32.55 2.28
CA PRO A 147 -1.65 33.22 2.35
C PRO A 147 -1.13 33.61 0.96
N ASN A 148 -0.35 34.69 0.88
CA ASN A 148 0.28 35.11 -0.37
C ASN A 148 1.02 33.94 -1.05
N GLY A 149 0.61 33.63 -2.29
CA GLY A 149 1.12 32.50 -3.08
C GLY A 149 0.22 31.27 -3.11
N TRP A 150 -0.83 31.22 -2.29
CA TRP A 150 -1.87 30.18 -2.32
C TRP A 150 -3.08 30.68 -3.12
N GLY A 151 -3.56 29.86 -4.05
CA GLY A 151 -4.75 30.16 -4.85
C GLY A 151 -5.59 28.91 -5.04
N GLY A 152 -6.90 29.06 -4.92
CA GLY A 152 -7.86 28.01 -5.29
C GLY A 152 -7.92 27.87 -6.81
N SER A 153 -7.76 26.66 -7.31
CA SER A 153 -7.93 26.38 -8.73
C SER A 153 -8.82 25.16 -8.93
N GLU A 154 -9.82 25.31 -9.79
CA GLU A 154 -10.69 24.20 -10.15
C GLU A 154 -9.87 23.11 -10.88
N ILE A 155 -9.88 21.89 -10.37
CA ILE A 155 -9.12 20.74 -10.94
C ILE A 155 -9.43 20.53 -12.42
N ARG A 156 -10.65 20.86 -12.88
CA ARG A 156 -11.03 20.82 -14.30
C ARG A 156 -10.15 21.69 -15.20
N LYS A 157 -9.62 22.82 -14.69
CA LYS A 157 -8.73 23.72 -15.46
C LYS A 157 -7.36 23.10 -15.69
N TYR A 158 -6.85 22.29 -14.76
CA TYR A 158 -5.55 21.61 -14.89
C TYR A 158 -5.60 20.37 -15.79
N CYS A 159 -6.69 19.59 -15.75
CA CYS A 159 -6.86 18.45 -16.67
C CYS A 159 -6.76 18.85 -18.15
N ARG A 160 -7.27 20.03 -18.51
CA ARG A 160 -7.22 20.54 -19.89
C ARG A 160 -5.79 20.88 -20.34
N TYR A 161 -4.92 21.29 -19.41
CA TYR A 161 -3.57 21.72 -19.70
C TYR A 161 -2.58 20.55 -19.79
N TRP A 162 -2.76 19.51 -18.98
CA TRP A 162 -1.82 18.38 -18.89
C TRP A 162 -2.21 17.13 -19.69
N PHE A 163 -3.50 16.90 -19.93
CA PHE A 163 -3.97 15.65 -20.56
C PHE A 163 -4.72 15.86 -21.89
N GLY A 164 -4.83 17.11 -22.37
CA GLY A 164 -5.71 17.43 -23.49
C GLY A 164 -7.16 17.01 -23.19
N ASN A 165 -8.06 17.06 -24.19
CA ASN A 165 -9.50 16.78 -24.04
C ASN A 165 -9.87 15.31 -23.69
N VAL A 166 -9.02 14.56 -22.99
CA VAL A 166 -9.21 13.14 -22.68
C VAL A 166 -10.02 12.90 -21.39
N CYS A 167 -10.19 13.92 -20.53
CA CYS A 167 -11.03 13.79 -19.34
C CYS A 167 -12.47 14.27 -19.59
N LYS A 168 -13.31 13.40 -20.16
CA LYS A 168 -14.77 13.43 -19.89
C LYS A 168 -15.05 12.36 -18.84
N CYS A 169 -15.38 12.79 -17.62
CA CYS A 169 -16.13 11.97 -16.68
C CYS A 169 -17.58 11.87 -17.15
#